data_AF-A0A376D571-F1
#
_entry.id   AF-A0A376D571-F1
#
_cell.length_a   1.000
_cell.length_b   1.000
_cell.length_c   1.000
_cell.angle_alpha   90.00
_cell.angle_beta   90.00
_cell.angle_gamma   90.00
#
_symmetry.space_group_name_H-M   'P 1'
#
loop_
_entity.id
_entity.type
_entity.pdbx_description
1 polymer ?
#
loop_
_entity_poly.entity_id
_entity_poly.type
_entity_poly.pdbx_seq_one_letter_code
_entity_poly.pdbx_strand_id
1 'polypeptide(L)' 'MIGALELGLIYAVMAVGVYLTFRVLDFPDLTVDGSFTTGAATAGVLITNGG' A
#
# COMPACT_ATOMS: atom_id res chain seq x y z
N MET A 1 14.98 13.57 -7.55
CA MET A 1 15.33 12.21 -8.05
C MET A 1 15.35 11.18 -6.92
N ILE A 2 16.06 11.42 -5.81
CA ILE A 2 16.13 10.48 -4.67
C ILE A 2 14.77 10.13 -4.06
N GLY A 3 13.89 11.12 -3.79
CA GLY A 3 12.60 10.86 -3.13
C GLY A 3 11.61 10.05 -3.98
N ALA A 4 11.68 10.18 -5.31
CA ALA A 4 10.89 9.34 -6.21
C ALA A 4 11.36 7.87 -6.17
N LEU A 5 12.65 7.64 -5.97
CA LEU A 5 13.23 6.31 -5.81
C LEU A 5 12.82 5.68 -4.47
N GLU A 6 12.85 6.44 -3.37
CA GLU A 6 12.36 5.99 -2.05
C GLU A 6 10.89 5.60 -2.09
N LEU A 7 10.02 6.49 -2.59
CA LEU A 7 8.60 6.19 -2.74
C LEU A 7 8.38 4.98 -3.66
N GLY A 8 9.13 4.89 -4.76
CA GLY A 8 9.08 3.74 -5.66
C GLY A 8 9.46 2.42 -4.99
N LEU A 9 10.49 2.40 -4.15
CA LEU A 9 10.92 1.23 -3.39
C LEU A 9 9.87 0.83 -2.33
N ILE A 10 9.25 1.80 -1.65
CA ILE A 10 8.18 1.55 -0.68
C ILE A 10 6.94 0.97 -1.37
N TYR A 11 6.51 1.55 -2.49
CA TYR A 11 5.35 1.07 -3.25
C TYR A 11 5.62 -0.23 -4.03
N ALA A 12 6.88 -0.59 -4.29
CA ALA A 12 7.22 -1.85 -4.97
C ALA A 12 6.75 -3.09 -4.19
N VAL A 13 6.81 -3.05 -2.85
CA VAL A 13 6.30 -4.14 -2.00
C VAL A 13 4.78 -4.32 -2.18
N MET A 14 4.07 -3.21 -2.35
CA MET A 14 2.62 -3.19 -2.61
C MET A 14 2.29 -3.85 -3.96
N ALA A 15 3.03 -3.50 -5.01
CA ALA A 15 2.90 -4.14 -6.34
C ALA A 15 3.19 -5.65 -6.33
N VAL A 16 4.13 -6.12 -5.49
CA VAL A 16 4.42 -7.54 -5.32
C VAL A 16 3.24 -8.29 -4.68
N GLY A 17 2.58 -7.70 -3.67
CA GLY A 17 1.41 -8.30 -3.02
C GLY A 17 0.27 -8.54 -4.01
N VAL A 18 -0.04 -7.55 -4.85
CA VAL A 18 -1.04 -7.65 -5.91
C VAL A 18 -0.62 -8.66 -6.99
N TYR A 19 0.65 -8.67 -7.40
CA TYR A 19 1.14 -9.63 -8.39
C TYR A 19 1.04 -11.10 -7.94
N LEU A 20 1.37 -11.37 -6.67
CA LEU A 20 1.31 -12.72 -6.11
C LEU A 20 -0.12 -13.25 -6.06
N THR A 21 -1.09 -12.43 -5.69
CA THR A 21 -2.49 -12.83 -5.62
C THR A 21 -3.10 -13.04 -6.99
N PHE A 22 -2.77 -12.21 -7.98
CA PHE A 22 -3.11 -12.50 -9.38
C PHE A 22 -2.56 -13.84 -9.84
N ARG A 23 -1.35 -14.22 -9.40
CA ARG A 23 -0.71 -15.48 -9.78
C ARG A 23 -1.26 -16.71 -9.04
N VAL A 24 -1.78 -16.55 -7.82
CA VAL A 24 -2.23 -17.66 -6.96
C VAL A 24 -3.75 -17.85 -7.01
N LEU A 25 -4.53 -16.77 -7.07
CA LEU A 25 -5.99 -16.77 -6.94
C LEU A 25 -6.71 -16.55 -8.28
N ASP A 26 -5.97 -16.29 -9.38
CA ASP A 26 -6.51 -15.92 -10.70
C ASP A 26 -7.47 -14.70 -10.70
N PHE A 27 -7.52 -13.95 -9.59
CA PHE A 27 -8.39 -12.79 -9.41
C PHE A 27 -7.60 -11.63 -8.77
N PRO A 28 -7.86 -10.35 -9.17
CA PRO A 28 -7.28 -9.17 -8.55
C PRO A 28 -7.61 -9.12 -7.06
N ASP A 29 -6.62 -9.36 -6.19
CA ASP A 29 -6.82 -9.16 -4.76
C ASP A 29 -6.74 -7.67 -4.40
N LEU A 30 -7.90 -7.04 -4.37
CA LEU A 30 -8.10 -5.64 -4.00
C LEU A 30 -7.99 -5.39 -2.48
N THR A 31 -7.73 -6.42 -1.66
CA THR A 31 -7.60 -6.25 -0.19
C THR A 31 -6.35 -5.48 0.18
N VAL A 32 -5.29 -5.51 -0.64
CA VAL A 32 -4.08 -4.72 -0.43
C VAL A 32 -4.37 -3.23 -0.61
N ASP A 33 -5.08 -2.85 -1.67
CA ASP A 33 -5.52 -1.45 -1.88
C ASP A 33 -6.39 -0.97 -0.72
N GLY A 34 -7.33 -1.79 -0.24
CA GLY A 34 -8.19 -1.47 0.89
C GLY A 34 -7.45 -1.34 2.24
N SER A 35 -6.51 -2.24 2.53
CA SER A 35 -5.76 -2.25 3.79
C SER A 35 -4.76 -1.09 3.87
N PHE A 36 -4.08 -0.78 2.75
CA PHE A 36 -3.09 0.31 2.71
C PHE A 36 -3.76 1.69 2.80
N THR A 37 -4.87 1.89 2.09
CA THR A 37 -5.63 3.15 2.14
C THR A 37 -6.29 3.37 3.50
N THR A 38 -6.88 2.32 4.10
CA THR A 38 -7.50 2.42 5.44
C THR A 38 -6.45 2.63 6.54
N GLY A 39 -5.30 1.97 6.44
CA GLY A 39 -4.17 2.19 7.34
C GLY A 39 -3.61 3.61 7.24
N ALA A 40 -3.43 4.12 6.02
CA ALA A 40 -3.00 5.50 5.77
C ALA A 40 -4.02 6.52 6.29
N ALA A 41 -5.33 6.28 6.09
CA ALA A 41 -6.39 7.12 6.63
C ALA A 41 -6.36 7.14 8.16
N THR A 42 -6.20 5.99 8.80
CA THR A 42 -6.12 5.89 10.27
C THR A 42 -4.87 6.59 10.82
N ALA A 43 -3.72 6.39 10.18
CA ALA A 43 -2.48 7.09 10.53
C ALA A 43 -2.63 8.62 10.36
N GLY A 44 -3.26 9.06 9.28
CA GLY A 44 -3.56 10.48 9.05
C GLY A 44 -4.49 11.06 10.12
N VAL A 45 -5.53 10.32 10.53
CA VAL A 45 -6.42 10.70 11.63
C VAL A 45 -5.64 10.80 12.96
N LEU A 46 -4.73 9.88 13.25
CA LEU A 46 -3.90 9.93 14.46
C LEU A 46 -2.93 11.13 14.46
N ILE A 47 -2.24 11.37 13.34
CA ILE A 47 -1.32 12.50 13.18
C ILE A 47 -2.07 13.85 13.29
N THR A 48 -3.27 13.94 12.71
CA THR A 48 -4.06 15.18 12.72
C THR A 48 -4.74 15.46 14.07
N ASN A 49 -5.06 14.44 14.85
CA ASN A 49 -5.69 14.59 16.18
C ASN A 49 -4.69 14.71 17.34
N GLY A 50 -3.40 14.93 17.06
CA GLY A 50 -2.39 15.24 18.08
C GLY A 50 -1.67 14.03 18.67
N GLY A 51 -1.53 12.95 17.91
CA GLY A 51 -0.45 11.96 18.12
C GLY A 51 0.92 12.51 17.79
#